data_AF-A0A2I0NSV0-F1
#
_entry.id   AF-A0A2I0NSV0-F1
#
_cell.length_a   1.000
_cell.length_b   1.000
_cell.length_c   1.000
_cell.angle_alpha   90.00
_cell.angle_beta   90.00
_cell.angle_gamma   90.00
#
_symmetry.space_group_name_H-M   'P 1'
#
loop_
_entity.id
_entity.type
_entity.pdbx_description
1 polymer ?
#
loop_
_entity_poly.entity_id
_entity_poly.type
_entity_poly.pdbx_seq_one_letter_code
_entity_poly.pdbx_strand_id
1 'polypeptide(L)'
;NILVSIKVTDKPFGIATDFSTDLAPGLHVFTITAGYMEIVDVISLLKERGIDEKTIFYGIENIVSDKLIWRFYGLIKKVSPPFIQFYDMPTEKIHGVVTRVVM
;
A
#
# COMPACT_ATOMS: atom_id res chain seq x y z
N ASN A 1 -12.42 -3.98 9.60
CA ASN A 1 -11.14 -4.04 8.88
C ASN A 1 -11.34 -3.47 7.50
N ILE A 2 -10.38 -2.69 6.99
CA ILE A 2 -10.50 -2.04 5.68
C ILE A 2 -9.27 -2.36 4.86
N LEU A 3 -9.47 -2.93 3.68
CA LEU A 3 -8.42 -3.10 2.68
C LEU A 3 -8.36 -1.84 1.83
N VAL A 4 -7.19 -1.21 1.77
CA VAL A 4 -6.96 -0.05 0.92
C VAL A 4 -6.29 -0.51 -0.37
N SER A 5 -6.89 -0.19 -1.51
CA SER A 5 -6.35 -0.48 -2.84
C SER A 5 -6.10 0.82 -3.58
N ILE A 6 -4.88 1.03 -4.05
CA ILE A 6 -4.52 2.20 -4.87
C ILE A 6 -4.30 1.74 -6.30
N LYS A 7 -5.04 2.32 -7.25
CA LYS A 7 -4.97 2.03 -8.68
C LYS A 7 -4.48 3.29 -9.40
N VAL A 8 -3.34 3.17 -10.07
CA VAL A 8 -2.79 4.27 -10.88
C VAL A 8 -3.36 4.18 -12.30
N THR A 9 -3.81 5.31 -12.83
CA THR A 9 -4.36 5.43 -14.19
C THR A 9 -3.32 5.96 -15.17
N ASP A 10 -3.58 5.79 -16.47
CA ASP A 10 -2.74 6.32 -17.54
C ASP A 10 -2.90 7.84 -17.75
N LYS A 11 -3.77 8.50 -16.98
CA LYS A 11 -3.96 9.95 -17.02
C LYS A 11 -3.04 10.63 -16.02
N PRO A 12 -2.54 11.85 -16.32
CA PRO A 12 -1.58 12.51 -15.43
C PRO A 12 -2.19 12.85 -14.07
N PHE A 13 -3.44 13.33 -14.05
CA PHE A 13 -4.12 13.83 -12.86
C PHE A 13 -5.53 13.27 -12.72
N GLY A 14 -6.10 13.42 -11.53
CA GLY A 14 -7.43 13.02 -11.16
C GLY A 14 -7.42 11.98 -10.04
N ILE A 15 -8.27 12.19 -9.04
CA ILE A 15 -8.45 11.27 -7.91
C ILE A 15 -9.94 10.91 -7.81
N ALA A 16 -10.24 9.62 -7.69
CA ALA A 16 -11.56 9.10 -7.42
C ALA A 16 -11.50 8.05 -6.30
N THR A 17 -12.49 8.03 -5.43
CA THR A 17 -12.55 7.09 -4.30
C THR A 17 -13.86 6.31 -4.31
N ASP A 18 -13.77 5.03 -3.98
CA ASP A 18 -14.90 4.13 -3.83
C ASP A 18 -14.79 3.35 -2.52
N PHE A 19 -15.93 3.12 -1.86
CA PHE A 19 -15.99 2.38 -0.60
C PHE A 19 -17.03 1.28 -0.69
N SER A 20 -16.57 0.03 -0.70
CA SER A 20 -17.41 -1.15 -0.81
C SER A 20 -17.49 -1.89 0.53
N THR A 21 -18.70 -2.12 1.01
CA THR A 21 -18.95 -2.83 2.27
C THR A 21 -19.14 -4.34 2.11
N ASP A 22 -19.20 -4.84 0.88
CA ASP A 22 -19.81 -6.13 0.57
C ASP A 22 -18.79 -7.27 0.41
N LEU A 23 -17.52 -7.05 0.79
CA LEU A 23 -16.49 -8.07 0.63
C LEU A 23 -16.70 -9.26 1.58
N ALA A 24 -16.91 -9.00 2.87
CA ALA A 24 -17.28 -9.99 3.88
C ALA A 24 -17.73 -9.29 5.18
N PRO A 25 -18.47 -9.98 6.09
CA PRO A 25 -18.82 -9.41 7.38
C PRO A 25 -17.59 -8.87 8.15
N GLY A 26 -17.58 -7.58 8.44
CA GLY A 26 -16.47 -6.89 9.15
C GLY A 26 -15.24 -6.56 8.30
N LEU A 27 -15.29 -6.80 6.98
CA LEU A 27 -14.22 -6.49 6.02
C LEU A 27 -14.76 -5.63 4.88
N HIS A 28 -14.19 -4.44 4.72
CA HIS A 28 -14.57 -3.48 3.70
C HIS A 28 -13.38 -3.15 2.80
N VAL A 29 -13.65 -2.58 1.64
CA VAL A 29 -12.63 -2.18 0.67
C VAL A 29 -12.75 -0.70 0.40
N PHE A 30 -11.64 0.03 0.52
CA PHE A 30 -11.51 1.40 0.09
C PHE A 30 -10.59 1.46 -1.13
N THR A 31 -11.14 1.83 -2.28
CA THR A 31 -10.38 1.92 -3.54
C THR A 31 -10.11 3.37 -3.86
N ILE A 32 -8.83 3.71 -4.08
CA ILE A 32 -8.38 5.00 -4.57
C ILE A 32 -7.89 4.81 -6.00
N THR A 33 -8.44 5.56 -6.94
CA THR A 33 -7.98 5.61 -8.33
C THR A 33 -7.34 6.97 -8.56
N ALA A 34 -6.06 7.00 -8.92
CA ALA A 34 -5.26 8.22 -9.01
C ALA A 34 -4.54 8.35 -10.36
N GLY A 35 -4.33 9.57 -10.84
CA GLY A 35 -3.44 9.86 -11.95
C GLY A 35 -1.98 9.52 -11.62
N TYR A 36 -1.17 9.20 -12.63
CA TYR A 36 0.22 8.77 -12.40
C TYR A 36 1.15 9.88 -11.89
N MET A 37 0.75 11.15 -11.95
CA MET A 37 1.49 12.28 -11.39
C MET A 37 0.92 12.77 -10.04
N GLU A 38 -0.12 12.13 -9.50
CA GLU A 38 -0.74 12.53 -8.24
C GLU A 38 0.10 12.09 -7.03
N ILE A 39 0.27 13.00 -6.06
CA ILE A 39 0.73 12.64 -4.72
C ILE A 39 -0.52 12.43 -3.87
N VAL A 40 -0.85 11.17 -3.61
CA VAL A 40 -2.08 10.81 -2.91
C VAL A 40 -1.87 10.89 -1.40
N ASP A 41 -2.58 11.81 -0.76
CA ASP A 41 -2.79 11.81 0.69
C ASP A 41 -3.90 10.81 1.05
N VAL A 42 -3.47 9.60 1.40
CA VAL A 42 -4.41 8.50 1.70
C VAL A 42 -5.18 8.77 2.99
N ILE A 43 -4.58 9.48 3.96
CA ILE A 43 -5.19 9.73 5.27
C ILE A 43 -6.34 10.72 5.15
N SER A 44 -6.14 11.80 4.42
CA SER A 44 -7.20 12.77 4.18
C SER A 44 -8.39 12.12 3.48
N LEU A 45 -8.15 11.28 2.48
CA LEU A 45 -9.21 10.55 1.76
C LEU A 45 -9.98 9.55 2.66
N LEU A 46 -9.30 8.91 3.60
CA LEU A 46 -9.95 8.03 4.59
C LEU A 46 -10.83 8.85 5.56
N LYS A 47 -10.29 9.96 6.07
CA LYS A 47 -11.01 10.85 7.00
C LYS A 47 -12.24 11.49 6.37
N GLU A 48 -12.19 11.87 5.10
CA GLU A 48 -13.34 12.37 4.34
C GLU A 48 -14.51 11.37 4.30
N ARG A 49 -14.22 10.07 4.41
CA ARG A 49 -15.22 9.00 4.50
C ARG A 49 -15.55 8.59 5.93
N GLY A 50 -15.11 9.35 6.93
CA GLY A 50 -15.33 9.05 8.34
C GLY A 50 -14.54 7.85 8.85
N ILE A 51 -13.49 7.43 8.14
CA ILE A 51 -12.61 6.35 8.55
C ILE A 51 -11.46 6.96 9.36
N ASP A 52 -11.40 6.65 10.66
CA ASP A 52 -10.27 6.99 11.52
C ASP A 52 -9.40 5.74 11.72
N GLU A 53 -8.23 5.76 11.09
CA GLU A 53 -7.28 4.66 11.14
C GLU A 53 -6.55 4.60 12.49
N LYS A 54 -6.68 3.46 13.18
CA LYS A 54 -5.91 3.18 14.41
C LYS A 54 -4.52 2.63 14.10
N THR A 55 -4.43 1.78 13.08
CA THR A 55 -3.23 1.03 12.71
C THR A 55 -3.29 0.68 11.23
N ILE A 56 -2.17 0.84 10.54
CA ILE A 56 -2.00 0.50 9.12
C ILE A 56 -0.99 -0.63 9.02
N PHE A 57 -1.41 -1.77 8.46
CA PHE A 57 -0.50 -2.88 8.17
C PHE A 57 -0.02 -2.78 6.73
N TYR A 58 1.30 -2.73 6.55
CA TYR A 58 1.93 -2.70 5.24
C TYR A 58 2.79 -3.94 5.03
N GLY A 59 2.50 -4.70 3.98
CA GLY A 59 3.26 -5.90 3.63
C GLY A 59 4.63 -5.55 3.05
N ILE A 60 5.69 -6.14 3.61
CA ILE A 60 7.05 -6.04 3.09
C ILE A 60 7.52 -7.46 2.78
N GLU A 61 8.05 -7.67 1.58
CA GLU A 61 8.57 -8.98 1.18
C GLU A 61 10.08 -9.04 1.36
N ASN A 62 10.55 -10.11 2.02
CA ASN A 62 11.96 -10.41 2.16
C ASN A 62 12.29 -11.70 1.39
N ILE A 63 13.22 -11.60 0.43
CA ILE A 63 13.56 -12.69 -0.49
C ILE A 63 14.73 -13.47 0.08
N VAL A 64 14.56 -14.79 0.23
CA VAL A 64 15.62 -15.70 0.67
C VAL A 64 15.79 -16.81 -0.36
N SER A 65 16.99 -16.91 -0.92
CA SER A 65 17.32 -17.90 -1.93
C SER A 65 18.81 -18.23 -1.90
N ASP A 66 19.13 -19.47 -2.24
CA ASP A 66 20.51 -19.95 -2.42
C ASP A 66 21.05 -19.66 -3.83
N LYS A 67 20.17 -19.29 -4.78
CA LYS A 67 20.57 -18.98 -6.16
C LYS A 67 21.09 -17.54 -6.24
N LEU A 68 22.24 -17.38 -6.91
CA LEU A 68 22.95 -16.09 -7.01
C LEU A 68 22.08 -14.95 -7.56
N ILE A 69 21.28 -15.23 -8.59
CA ILE A 69 20.39 -14.25 -9.26
C ILE A 69 19.35 -13.70 -8.27
N TRP A 70 18.68 -14.59 -7.52
CA TRP A 70 17.65 -14.19 -6.55
C TRP A 70 18.23 -13.48 -5.33
N ARG A 71 19.43 -13.87 -4.91
CA ARG A 71 20.14 -13.16 -3.83
C ARG A 71 20.48 -11.73 -4.23
N PHE A 72 20.90 -11.51 -5.47
CA PHE A 72 21.17 -10.16 -5.98
C PHE A 72 19.89 -9.33 -6.11
N TYR A 73 18.81 -9.91 -6.63
CA TYR A 73 17.50 -9.26 -6.69
C TYR A 73 16.98 -8.88 -5.29
N GLY A 74 17.13 -9.78 -4.30
CA GLY A 74 16.77 -9.50 -2.91
C GLY A 74 17.56 -8.33 -2.31
N LEU A 75 18.84 -8.17 -2.66
CA LEU A 75 19.66 -7.03 -2.23
C LEU A 75 19.15 -5.72 -2.84
N ILE A 76 18.90 -5.67 -4.15
CA ILE A 76 18.34 -4.48 -4.81
C ILE A 76 17.03 -4.09 -4.12
N LYS A 77 16.11 -5.04 -3.97
CA LYS A 77 14.80 -4.81 -3.33
C LYS A 77 14.92 -4.31 -1.89
N LYS A 78 15.92 -4.76 -1.13
CA LYS A 78 16.17 -4.32 0.25
C LYS A 78 16.68 -2.88 0.34
N VAL A 79 17.44 -2.43 -0.66
CA VAL A 79 17.99 -1.06 -0.71
C VAL A 79 16.98 -0.09 -1.34
N SER A 80 16.12 -0.57 -2.23
CA SER A 80 15.06 0.24 -2.83
C SER A 80 14.05 0.73 -1.77
N PRO A 81 13.64 2.01 -1.83
CA PRO A 81 12.56 2.53 -1.01
C PRO A 81 11.28 1.72 -1.19
N PRO A 82 10.56 1.35 -0.12
CA PRO A 82 9.25 0.74 -0.24
C PRO A 82 8.26 1.74 -0.85
N PHE A 83 7.36 1.23 -1.71
CA PHE A 83 6.39 2.07 -2.43
C PHE A 83 5.52 2.95 -1.52
N ILE A 84 5.31 2.52 -0.27
CA ILE A 84 4.57 3.28 0.73
C ILE A 84 5.13 4.69 0.96
N GLN A 85 6.43 4.91 0.74
CA GLN A 85 7.07 6.23 0.91
C GLN A 85 6.65 7.25 -0.14
N PHE A 86 6.02 6.82 -1.24
CA PHE A 86 5.47 7.73 -2.25
C PHE A 86 4.05 8.22 -1.90
N TYR A 87 3.48 7.74 -0.80
CA TYR A 87 2.19 8.19 -0.28
C TYR A 87 2.41 8.97 1.02
N ASP A 88 1.64 10.03 1.23
CA ASP A 88 1.68 10.76 2.50
C ASP A 88 0.97 9.92 3.57
N MET A 89 1.77 9.25 4.39
CA MET A 89 1.31 8.26 5.37
C MET A 89 1.85 8.63 6.77
N PRO A 90 1.06 8.41 7.84
CA PRO A 90 1.40 8.80 9.19
C PRO A 90 2.35 7.76 9.76
N THR A 91 3.63 8.12 9.89
CA THR A 91 4.72 7.22 10.28
C THR A 91 4.50 6.50 11.61
N GLU A 92 3.76 7.13 12.54
CA GLU A 92 3.42 6.61 13.86
C GLU A 92 2.37 5.48 13.85
N LYS A 93 1.57 5.34 12.78
CA LYS A 93 0.50 4.33 12.67
C LYS A 93 0.83 3.19 11.73
N ILE A 94 2.00 3.21 11.08
CA ILE A 94 2.41 2.21 10.09
C ILE A 94 3.19 1.08 10.75
N HIS A 95 2.71 -0.14 10.57
CA HIS A 95 3.37 -1.36 11.02
C HIS A 95 3.69 -2.24 9.81
N GLY A 96 4.99 -2.50 9.61
CA GLY A 96 5.47 -3.41 8.57
C GLY A 96 5.21 -4.86 8.95
N VAL A 97 4.54 -5.61 8.07
CA VAL A 97 4.36 -7.06 8.17
C VAL A 97 5.32 -7.72 7.19
N VAL A 98 6.38 -8.35 7.71
CA VAL A 98 7.40 -8.96 6.87
C VAL A 98 7.00 -10.38 6.49
N THR A 99 6.91 -10.64 5.19
CA THR A 99 6.68 -11.98 4.64
C THR A 99 7.95 -12.51 4.01
N ARG A 100 8.36 -13.72 4.40
CA ARG A 100 9.52 -14.40 3.81
C ARG A 100 9.11 -15.16 2.55
N VAL A 101 9.69 -14.79 1.42
CA VAL A 101 9.51 -15.48 0.15
C VAL A 101 10.75 -16.34 -0.13
N VAL A 102 10.55 -17.64 -0.34
CA VAL A 102 11.63 -18.60 -0.60
C VAL A 102 11.62 -18.98 -2.09
N MET A 103 12.79 -18.91 -2.76
CA MET A 103 12.95 -19.15 -4.22
C MET A 103 14.17 -20.02 -4.59
#